data_AF-H7EKG7-F1
#
_entry.id   AF-H7EKG7-F1
#
_cell.length_a   1.000
_cell.length_b   1.000
_cell.length_c   1.000
_cell.angle_alpha   90.00
_cell.angle_beta   90.00
_cell.angle_gamma   90.00
#
_symmetry.space_group_name_H-M   'P 1'
#
loop_
_entity.id
_entity.type
_entity.pdbx_description
1 polymer ?
#
loop_
_entity_poly.entity_id
_entity_poly.type
_entity_poly.pdbx_seq_one_letter_code
_entity_poly.pdbx_strand_id
1 'polypeptide(L)'
;MQNTNEIEDAKRKKIASVNKIAAESLFSELVGRRIGSSFVILSANVSSVVTLLCSGKNNIIFRMGASGEKWMQKIEDTLDIISDQTKSGPEILDALESKKITVAKMPSSCADLRLPIKCDSEGNLRYFVKCSAEGRADPQTKRAEFFCCDEIGRCFCKSCTHLESVSVPDGTKIIGISAFGECSSLKTISFPDGLEQIEWFAFSKSALRSLFIPKSVQKISLSAFSECIFLEKLEYGGTKSDWEKINFDRNWSNNVPELSVHFGKRRKSE
;
A
#
# COMPACT_ATOMS: atom_id res chain seq x y z
N MET A 1 28.87 1.75 -33.81
CA MET A 1 28.41 1.71 -32.40
C MET A 1 26.90 1.99 -32.27
N GLN A 2 26.34 3.02 -32.92
CA GLN A 2 24.89 3.32 -32.86
C GLN A 2 23.98 2.15 -33.29
N ASN A 3 24.26 1.54 -34.45
CA ASN A 3 23.46 0.44 -35.01
C ASN A 3 23.50 -0.85 -34.14
N THR A 4 24.63 -1.11 -33.45
CA THR A 4 24.76 -2.28 -32.57
C THR A 4 23.90 -2.14 -31.31
N ASN A 5 23.85 -0.93 -30.73
CA ASN A 5 23.02 -0.64 -29.56
C ASN A 5 21.52 -0.73 -29.89
N GLU A 6 21.11 -0.23 -31.05
CA GLU A 6 19.71 -0.32 -31.51
C GLU A 6 19.25 -1.77 -31.70
N ILE A 7 20.11 -2.63 -32.25
CA ILE A 7 19.82 -4.06 -32.42
C ILE A 7 19.70 -4.77 -31.06
N GLU A 8 20.58 -4.46 -30.10
CA GLU A 8 20.50 -5.05 -28.75
C GLU A 8 19.23 -4.62 -28.01
N ASP A 9 18.84 -3.35 -28.10
CA ASP A 9 17.60 -2.86 -27.51
C ASP A 9 16.37 -3.51 -28.13
N ALA A 10 16.35 -3.69 -29.46
CA ALA A 10 15.28 -4.39 -30.15
C ALA A 10 15.16 -5.85 -29.69
N LYS A 11 16.29 -6.55 -29.50
CA LYS A 11 16.31 -7.93 -28.96
C LYS A 11 15.74 -7.98 -27.54
N ARG A 12 16.16 -7.06 -26.66
CA ARG A 12 15.66 -6.98 -25.28
C ARG A 12 14.15 -6.75 -25.22
N LYS A 13 13.64 -5.82 -26.03
CA LYS A 13 12.19 -5.55 -26.15
C LYS A 13 11.42 -6.79 -26.64
N LYS A 14 11.96 -7.50 -27.62
CA LYS A 14 11.34 -8.74 -28.13
C LYS A 14 11.24 -9.82 -27.05
N ILE A 15 12.32 -10.05 -26.29
CA ILE A 15 12.32 -11.04 -25.20
C ILE A 15 11.33 -10.62 -24.10
N ALA A 16 11.30 -9.35 -23.70
CA ALA A 16 10.35 -8.84 -22.72
C ALA A 16 8.88 -9.06 -23.16
N SER A 17 8.58 -8.86 -24.44
CA SER A 17 7.26 -9.12 -25.03
C SER A 17 6.89 -10.61 -24.97
N VAL A 18 7.82 -11.50 -25.31
CA VAL A 18 7.61 -12.96 -25.20
C VAL A 18 7.34 -13.38 -23.76
N ASN A 19 8.13 -12.87 -22.80
CA ASN A 19 7.93 -13.14 -21.38
C ASN A 19 6.55 -12.68 -20.89
N LYS A 20 6.10 -11.51 -21.35
CA LYS A 20 4.76 -10.98 -21.04
C LYS A 20 3.67 -11.94 -21.54
N ILE A 21 3.68 -12.29 -22.83
CA ILE A 21 2.66 -13.15 -23.45
C ILE A 21 2.61 -14.52 -22.77
N ALA A 22 3.78 -15.12 -22.51
CA ALA A 22 3.86 -16.40 -21.83
C ALA A 22 3.25 -16.33 -20.42
N ALA A 23 3.55 -15.26 -19.67
CA ALA A 23 2.96 -15.05 -18.36
C ALA A 23 1.45 -14.83 -18.45
N GLU A 24 0.96 -14.00 -19.37
CA GLU A 24 -0.49 -13.74 -19.55
C GLU A 24 -1.25 -15.05 -19.82
N SER A 25 -0.71 -15.91 -20.68
CA SER A 25 -1.30 -17.22 -20.97
C SER A 25 -1.41 -18.08 -19.71
N LEU A 26 -0.32 -18.24 -18.97
CA LEU A 26 -0.31 -19.07 -17.76
C LEU A 26 -1.20 -18.51 -16.66
N PHE A 27 -1.15 -17.21 -16.39
CA PHE A 27 -2.01 -16.60 -15.38
C PHE A 27 -3.48 -16.71 -15.77
N SER A 28 -3.82 -16.52 -17.05
CA SER A 28 -5.22 -16.67 -17.50
C SER A 28 -5.73 -18.09 -17.26
N GLU A 29 -4.91 -19.11 -17.51
CA GLU A 29 -5.26 -20.51 -17.24
C GLU A 29 -5.40 -20.80 -15.75
N LEU A 30 -4.42 -20.43 -14.93
CA LEU A 30 -4.36 -20.81 -13.52
C LEU A 30 -5.31 -19.96 -12.64
N VAL A 31 -5.34 -18.64 -12.88
CA VAL A 31 -6.20 -17.72 -12.14
C VAL A 31 -7.66 -17.89 -12.59
N GLY A 32 -7.91 -18.16 -13.87
CA GLY A 32 -9.26 -18.38 -14.40
C GLY A 32 -9.99 -19.58 -13.78
N ARG A 33 -9.25 -20.54 -13.20
CA ARG A 33 -9.80 -21.69 -12.46
C ARG A 33 -10.30 -21.33 -11.05
N ARG A 34 -9.96 -20.15 -10.53
CA ARG A 34 -10.21 -19.75 -9.14
C ARG A 34 -11.18 -18.58 -9.06
N ILE A 35 -12.37 -18.83 -8.52
CA ILE A 35 -13.42 -17.82 -8.35
C ILE A 35 -12.89 -16.65 -7.50
N GLY A 36 -13.20 -15.42 -7.90
CA GLY A 36 -12.83 -14.22 -7.16
C GLY A 36 -11.35 -13.82 -7.27
N SER A 37 -10.55 -14.56 -8.04
CA SER A 37 -9.14 -14.23 -8.25
C SER A 37 -8.93 -13.42 -9.55
N SER A 38 -7.94 -12.55 -9.58
CA SER A 38 -7.56 -11.78 -10.77
C SER A 38 -6.10 -11.41 -10.75
N PHE A 39 -5.54 -11.05 -11.90
CA PHE A 39 -4.15 -10.61 -12.00
C PHE A 39 -3.99 -9.43 -12.96
N VAL A 40 -2.89 -8.70 -12.80
CA VAL A 40 -2.43 -7.66 -13.72
C VAL A 40 -0.92 -7.77 -13.85
N ILE A 41 -0.41 -7.93 -15.07
CA ILE A 41 1.03 -7.84 -15.32
C ILE A 41 1.45 -6.38 -15.30
N LEU A 42 2.27 -6.01 -14.32
CA LEU A 42 2.73 -4.64 -14.09
C LEU A 42 3.95 -4.32 -14.96
N SER A 43 4.87 -5.27 -15.07
CA SER A 43 6.03 -5.14 -15.96
C SER A 43 6.56 -6.51 -16.38
N ALA A 44 7.14 -6.55 -17.57
CA ALA A 44 7.92 -7.69 -18.05
C ALA A 44 9.21 -7.15 -18.67
N ASN A 45 10.32 -7.78 -18.33
CA ASN A 45 11.63 -7.49 -18.88
C ASN A 45 12.36 -8.81 -19.19
N VAL A 46 13.60 -8.71 -19.65
CA VAL A 46 14.41 -9.87 -20.05
C VAL A 46 14.64 -10.85 -18.88
N SER A 47 14.65 -10.37 -17.63
CA SER A 47 15.02 -11.18 -16.46
C SER A 47 13.87 -11.46 -15.50
N SER A 48 12.72 -10.79 -15.66
CA SER A 48 11.61 -10.93 -14.72
C SER A 48 10.26 -10.46 -15.25
N VAL A 49 9.21 -11.00 -14.67
CA VAL A 49 7.83 -10.53 -14.77
C VAL A 49 7.36 -10.15 -13.37
N VAL A 50 6.76 -8.98 -13.22
CA VAL A 50 6.17 -8.49 -11.97
C VAL A 50 4.66 -8.42 -12.16
N THR A 51 3.93 -9.08 -11.26
CA THR A 51 2.49 -9.26 -11.37
C THR A 51 1.82 -8.86 -10.07
N LEU A 52 0.74 -8.09 -10.17
CA LEU A 52 -0.27 -7.96 -9.12
C LEU A 52 -1.21 -9.15 -9.22
N LEU A 53 -1.37 -9.88 -8.13
CA LEU A 53 -2.27 -11.02 -8.00
C LEU A 53 -3.23 -10.78 -6.84
N CYS A 54 -4.52 -10.98 -7.08
CA CYS A 54 -5.58 -10.74 -6.12
C CYS A 54 -6.37 -12.03 -5.88
N SER A 55 -6.63 -12.37 -4.62
CA SER A 55 -7.55 -13.46 -4.25
C SER A 55 -8.17 -13.18 -2.87
N GLY A 56 -9.50 -13.18 -2.80
CA GLY A 56 -10.22 -12.75 -1.59
C GLY A 56 -9.81 -11.34 -1.16
N LYS A 57 -9.43 -11.17 0.12
CA LYS A 57 -8.91 -9.89 0.64
C LYS A 57 -7.45 -9.62 0.32
N ASN A 58 -6.70 -10.61 -0.17
CA ASN A 58 -5.25 -10.52 -0.31
C ASN A 58 -4.85 -10.05 -1.72
N ASN A 59 -4.09 -8.96 -1.78
CA ASN A 59 -3.52 -8.39 -3.00
C ASN A 59 -2.00 -8.38 -2.85
N ILE A 60 -1.28 -9.09 -3.72
CA ILE A 60 0.17 -9.21 -3.64
C ILE A 60 0.83 -8.79 -4.93
N ILE A 61 1.91 -8.03 -4.82
CA ILE A 61 2.86 -7.84 -5.92
C ILE A 61 4.01 -8.81 -5.70
N PHE A 62 4.25 -9.68 -6.67
CA PHE A 62 5.37 -10.62 -6.60
C PHE A 62 6.14 -10.66 -7.92
N ARG A 63 7.39 -11.13 -7.83
CA ARG A 63 8.31 -11.22 -8.97
C ARG A 63 8.58 -12.68 -9.33
N MET A 64 8.47 -12.97 -10.62
CA MET A 64 8.90 -14.21 -11.25
C MET A 64 10.17 -13.93 -12.06
N GLY A 65 11.17 -14.82 -11.99
CA GLY A 65 12.36 -14.73 -12.83
C GLY A 65 12.06 -15.14 -14.28
N ALA A 66 12.92 -14.80 -15.24
CA ALA A 66 12.68 -15.07 -16.66
C ALA A 66 12.80 -16.56 -17.07
N SER A 67 13.42 -17.42 -16.26
CA SER A 67 13.50 -18.85 -16.54
C SER A 67 12.20 -19.56 -16.14
N GLY A 68 11.37 -19.84 -17.14
CA GLY A 68 10.00 -20.34 -17.05
C GLY A 68 9.78 -21.69 -16.34
N GLU A 69 10.84 -22.44 -16.04
CA GLU A 69 10.74 -23.84 -15.59
C GLU A 69 9.88 -24.04 -14.33
N LYS A 70 9.72 -23.01 -13.50
CA LYS A 70 8.94 -23.07 -12.25
C LYS A 70 7.81 -22.05 -12.18
N TRP A 71 7.41 -21.47 -13.33
CA TRP A 71 6.37 -20.44 -13.35
C TRP A 71 5.04 -20.97 -12.84
N MET A 72 4.59 -22.12 -13.35
CA MET A 72 3.32 -22.71 -12.96
C MET A 72 3.27 -23.00 -11.45
N GLN A 73 4.26 -23.74 -10.92
CA GLN A 73 4.29 -24.06 -9.49
C GLN A 73 4.34 -22.81 -8.62
N LYS A 74 5.13 -21.79 -9.01
CA LYS A 74 5.22 -20.55 -8.22
C LYS A 74 3.89 -19.77 -8.23
N ILE A 75 3.19 -19.74 -9.36
CA ILE A 75 1.87 -19.09 -9.45
C ILE A 75 0.85 -19.87 -8.60
N GLU A 76 0.81 -21.20 -8.70
CA GLU A 76 -0.10 -22.05 -7.92
C GLU A 76 0.18 -21.94 -6.42
N ASP A 77 1.44 -22.06 -5.99
CA ASP A 77 1.85 -21.88 -4.59
C ASP A 77 1.43 -20.48 -4.08
N THR A 78 1.61 -19.43 -4.90
CA THR A 78 1.20 -18.08 -4.52
C THR A 78 -0.32 -18.01 -4.35
N LEU A 79 -1.09 -18.53 -5.32
CA LEU A 79 -2.55 -18.55 -5.28
C LEU A 79 -3.09 -19.33 -4.08
N ASP A 80 -2.54 -20.52 -3.80
CA ASP A 80 -2.90 -21.33 -2.64
C ASP A 80 -2.68 -20.56 -1.35
N ILE A 81 -1.53 -19.92 -1.20
CA ILE A 81 -1.21 -19.14 -0.01
C ILE A 81 -2.17 -17.96 0.15
N ILE A 82 -2.32 -17.10 -0.88
CA ILE A 82 -3.12 -15.87 -0.74
C ILE A 82 -4.62 -16.12 -0.74
N SER A 83 -5.09 -17.26 -1.23
CA SER A 83 -6.51 -17.63 -1.18
C SER A 83 -6.95 -18.11 0.21
N ASP A 84 -6.01 -18.46 1.10
CA ASP A 84 -6.29 -18.87 2.46
C ASP A 84 -6.79 -17.70 3.31
N GLN A 85 -8.12 -17.59 3.46
CA GLN A 85 -8.76 -16.50 4.18
C GLN A 85 -8.66 -16.64 5.71
N THR A 86 -8.21 -17.81 6.20
CA THR A 86 -8.07 -18.11 7.63
C THR A 86 -6.80 -17.53 8.24
N LYS A 87 -5.75 -17.37 7.43
CA LYS A 87 -4.47 -16.80 7.86
C LYS A 87 -4.53 -15.29 8.06
N SER A 88 -3.80 -14.81 9.06
CA SER A 88 -3.44 -13.40 9.24
C SER A 88 -2.44 -12.94 8.19
N GLY A 89 -2.27 -11.61 8.05
CA GLY A 89 -1.28 -11.07 7.12
C GLY A 89 0.17 -11.55 7.38
N PRO A 90 0.65 -11.57 8.64
CA PRO A 90 1.96 -12.15 8.96
C PRO A 90 2.10 -13.61 8.57
N GLU A 91 1.09 -14.46 8.85
CA GLU A 91 1.14 -15.88 8.45
C GLU A 91 1.17 -16.08 6.93
N ILE A 92 0.53 -15.17 6.17
CA ILE A 92 0.65 -15.15 4.70
C ILE A 92 2.09 -14.83 4.27
N LEU A 93 2.73 -13.83 4.90
CA LEU A 93 4.14 -13.50 4.62
C LEU A 93 5.08 -14.67 4.93
N ASP A 94 4.92 -15.32 6.09
CA ASP A 94 5.72 -16.47 6.51
C ASP A 94 5.56 -17.64 5.52
N ALA A 95 4.32 -17.89 5.08
CA ALA A 95 4.03 -18.93 4.09
C ALA A 95 4.69 -18.63 2.73
N LEU A 96 4.64 -17.37 2.26
CA LEU A 96 5.32 -16.95 1.02
C LEU A 96 6.84 -17.12 1.13
N GLU A 97 7.43 -16.72 2.25
CA GLU A 97 8.86 -16.85 2.50
C GLU A 97 9.31 -18.30 2.52
N SER A 98 8.53 -19.20 3.16
CA SER A 98 8.81 -20.64 3.18
C SER A 98 8.89 -21.26 1.78
N LYS A 99 8.15 -20.71 0.82
CA LYS A 99 8.13 -21.10 -0.61
C LYS A 99 9.10 -20.30 -1.48
N LYS A 100 9.92 -19.43 -0.89
CA LYS A 100 10.84 -18.52 -1.61
C LYS A 100 10.10 -17.60 -2.59
N ILE A 101 8.88 -17.22 -2.26
CA ILE A 101 8.08 -16.24 -3.00
C ILE A 101 8.28 -14.88 -2.35
N THR A 102 9.00 -14.00 -3.04
CA THR A 102 9.31 -12.67 -2.52
C THR A 102 8.24 -11.66 -2.96
N VAL A 103 7.65 -10.95 -1.99
CA VAL A 103 6.90 -9.71 -2.24
C VAL A 103 7.80 -8.73 -2.98
N ALA A 104 7.36 -8.24 -4.12
CA ALA A 104 8.14 -7.43 -5.02
C ALA A 104 7.85 -5.93 -4.84
N LYS A 105 8.80 -5.13 -5.34
CA LYS A 105 8.67 -3.68 -5.40
C LYS A 105 7.68 -3.30 -6.50
N MET A 106 6.88 -2.27 -6.25
CA MET A 106 6.10 -1.62 -7.30
C MET A 106 7.05 -1.08 -8.39
N PRO A 107 6.86 -1.41 -9.68
CA PRO A 107 7.66 -0.82 -10.75
C PRO A 107 7.42 0.69 -10.84
N SER A 108 8.47 1.50 -10.98
CA SER A 108 8.34 2.96 -11.08
C SER A 108 7.55 3.43 -12.30
N SER A 109 7.46 2.60 -13.35
CA SER A 109 6.60 2.84 -14.52
C SER A 109 5.10 2.72 -14.22
N CYS A 110 4.74 2.22 -13.04
CA CYS A 110 3.37 2.00 -12.59
C CYS A 110 2.88 3.09 -11.63
N ALA A 111 3.72 4.08 -11.31
CA ALA A 111 3.32 5.27 -10.58
C ALA A 111 2.09 5.88 -11.25
N ASP A 112 1.02 6.06 -10.46
CA ASP A 112 -0.29 6.58 -10.88
C ASP A 112 -1.21 5.63 -11.68
N LEU A 113 -0.86 4.34 -11.86
CA LEU A 113 -1.80 3.39 -12.43
C LEU A 113 -3.00 3.17 -11.49
N ARG A 114 -4.21 3.21 -12.06
CA ARG A 114 -5.44 2.79 -11.37
C ARG A 114 -5.50 1.26 -11.29
N LEU A 115 -4.61 0.67 -10.51
CA LEU A 115 -4.60 -0.77 -10.26
C LEU A 115 -5.87 -1.17 -9.49
N PRO A 116 -6.57 -2.23 -9.92
CA PRO A 116 -7.79 -2.69 -9.27
C PRO A 116 -7.44 -3.49 -8.01
N ILE A 117 -7.14 -2.80 -6.90
CA ILE A 117 -6.89 -3.44 -5.61
C ILE A 117 -8.25 -3.75 -4.97
N LYS A 118 -8.51 -5.04 -4.69
CA LYS A 118 -9.83 -5.52 -4.27
C LYS A 118 -9.91 -5.73 -2.76
N CYS A 119 -11.09 -5.51 -2.21
CA CYS A 119 -11.46 -6.05 -0.90
C CYS A 119 -12.30 -7.33 -1.06
N ASP A 120 -12.45 -8.10 0.02
CA ASP A 120 -13.43 -9.18 0.06
C ASP A 120 -14.87 -8.67 0.24
N SER A 121 -15.83 -9.59 0.31
CA SER A 121 -17.26 -9.29 0.51
C SER A 121 -17.58 -8.59 1.84
N GLU A 122 -16.68 -8.63 2.81
CA GLU A 122 -16.84 -7.95 4.10
C GLU A 122 -16.18 -6.57 4.10
N GLY A 123 -15.47 -6.19 3.03
CA GLY A 123 -14.73 -4.95 2.92
C GLY A 123 -13.33 -5.02 3.52
N ASN A 124 -12.75 -6.21 3.73
CA ASN A 124 -11.36 -6.36 4.16
C ASN A 124 -10.42 -6.29 2.95
N LEU A 125 -9.37 -5.49 3.05
CA LEU A 125 -8.32 -5.38 2.05
C LEU A 125 -6.96 -5.57 2.73
N ARG A 126 -6.14 -6.45 2.17
CA ARG A 126 -4.72 -6.61 2.52
C ARG A 126 -3.87 -6.37 1.29
N TYR A 127 -2.82 -5.58 1.45
CA TYR A 127 -1.92 -5.25 0.35
C TYR A 127 -0.45 -5.49 0.70
N PHE A 128 0.16 -6.43 -0.02
CA PHE A 128 1.54 -6.87 0.16
C PHE A 128 2.41 -6.33 -0.98
N VAL A 129 3.23 -5.33 -0.68
CA VAL A 129 4.06 -4.62 -1.66
C VAL A 129 5.29 -4.01 -0.99
N LYS A 130 6.45 -4.08 -1.65
CA LYS A 130 7.65 -3.37 -1.21
C LYS A 130 7.72 -1.97 -1.80
N CYS A 131 8.33 -1.03 -1.06
CA CYS A 131 8.40 0.40 -1.41
C CYS A 131 7.03 1.07 -1.34
N SER A 132 6.54 1.70 -2.42
CA SER A 132 5.28 2.45 -2.38
C SER A 132 4.07 1.55 -2.67
N ALA A 133 3.07 1.64 -1.79
CA ALA A 133 1.76 1.03 -2.00
C ALA A 133 0.93 1.90 -2.96
N GLU A 134 1.14 1.70 -4.25
CA GLU A 134 0.43 2.42 -5.32
C GLU A 134 -0.79 1.63 -5.82
N GLY A 135 -1.76 2.34 -6.40
CA GLY A 135 -3.01 1.79 -6.89
C GLY A 135 -4.21 2.55 -6.33
N ARG A 136 -5.40 1.96 -6.48
CA ARG A 136 -6.61 2.48 -5.85
C ARG A 136 -7.36 1.33 -5.18
N ALA A 137 -7.60 1.48 -3.88
CA ALA A 137 -8.41 0.56 -3.12
C ALA A 137 -9.86 0.54 -3.64
N ASP A 138 -10.51 -0.59 -3.47
CA ASP A 138 -11.95 -0.73 -3.70
C ASP A 138 -12.71 0.30 -2.83
N PRO A 139 -13.62 1.12 -3.40
CA PRO A 139 -14.44 2.06 -2.62
C PRO A 139 -15.29 1.41 -1.51
N GLN A 140 -15.53 0.10 -1.58
CA GLN A 140 -16.24 -0.66 -0.53
C GLN A 140 -15.34 -1.10 0.62
N THR A 141 -14.03 -0.80 0.56
CA THR A 141 -13.08 -1.16 1.61
C THR A 141 -13.49 -0.52 2.93
N LYS A 142 -13.66 -1.36 3.96
CA LYS A 142 -13.91 -0.98 5.35
C LYS A 142 -12.66 -1.07 6.21
N ARG A 143 -11.78 -2.03 5.92
CA ARG A 143 -10.53 -2.24 6.65
C ARG A 143 -9.39 -2.45 5.68
N ALA A 144 -8.34 -1.65 5.80
CA ALA A 144 -7.13 -1.79 4.98
C ALA A 144 -5.93 -2.14 5.86
N GLU A 145 -5.24 -3.23 5.53
CA GLU A 145 -3.97 -3.63 6.15
C GLU A 145 -2.87 -3.64 5.08
N PHE A 146 -1.79 -2.94 5.34
CA PHE A 146 -0.64 -2.88 4.44
C PHE A 146 0.54 -3.68 5.01
N PHE A 147 1.35 -4.24 4.12
CA PHE A 147 2.50 -5.06 4.50
C PHE A 147 3.72 -4.75 3.63
N CYS A 148 4.87 -4.61 4.27
CA CYS A 148 6.21 -4.43 3.67
C CYS A 148 6.45 -3.10 2.92
N CYS A 149 5.56 -2.12 3.01
CA CYS A 149 5.67 -0.86 2.29
C CYS A 149 6.34 0.24 3.13
N ASP A 150 7.12 1.08 2.44
CA ASP A 150 7.80 2.25 2.99
C ASP A 150 6.92 3.52 2.83
N GLU A 151 5.91 3.46 1.96
CA GLU A 151 4.98 4.55 1.68
C GLU A 151 3.57 4.01 1.40
N ILE A 152 2.55 4.69 1.93
CA ILE A 152 1.18 4.55 1.41
C ILE A 152 0.99 5.57 0.30
N GLY A 153 0.84 5.09 -0.93
CA GLY A 153 0.92 5.92 -2.12
C GLY A 153 -0.22 6.93 -2.26
N ARG A 154 0.01 7.88 -3.17
CA ARG A 154 -0.94 8.94 -3.53
C ARG A 154 -2.33 8.37 -3.81
N CYS A 155 -3.34 9.00 -3.19
CA CYS A 155 -4.77 8.74 -3.40
C CYS A 155 -5.21 7.28 -3.19
N PHE A 156 -4.42 6.43 -2.52
CA PHE A 156 -4.66 4.98 -2.48
C PHE A 156 -6.08 4.62 -1.99
N CYS A 157 -6.51 5.19 -0.86
CA CYS A 157 -7.86 5.06 -0.31
C CYS A 157 -8.69 6.34 -0.47
N LYS A 158 -8.37 7.23 -1.42
CA LYS A 158 -9.11 8.50 -1.55
C LYS A 158 -10.60 8.26 -1.81
N SER A 159 -11.44 8.89 -1.00
CA SER A 159 -12.91 8.81 -1.02
C SER A 159 -13.45 7.38 -0.75
N CYS A 160 -12.69 6.52 -0.06
CA CYS A 160 -13.21 5.28 0.51
C CYS A 160 -14.11 5.61 1.72
N THR A 161 -15.35 6.00 1.46
CA THR A 161 -16.29 6.50 2.48
C THR A 161 -16.73 5.44 3.49
N HIS A 162 -16.49 4.16 3.21
CA HIS A 162 -16.75 3.05 4.14
C HIS A 162 -15.52 2.66 4.97
N LEU A 163 -14.34 3.23 4.72
CA LEU A 163 -13.11 2.87 5.41
C LEU A 163 -13.18 3.28 6.87
N GLU A 164 -13.14 2.32 7.79
CA GLU A 164 -13.29 2.51 9.24
C GLU A 164 -11.94 2.47 9.97
N SER A 165 -11.02 1.63 9.50
CA SER A 165 -9.71 1.43 10.13
C SER A 165 -8.61 1.12 9.13
N VAL A 166 -7.40 1.59 9.43
CA VAL A 166 -6.19 1.32 8.65
C VAL A 166 -5.07 0.81 9.56
N SER A 167 -4.44 -0.29 9.15
CA SER A 167 -3.20 -0.79 9.73
C SER A 167 -2.02 -0.47 8.80
N VAL A 168 -1.13 0.39 9.27
CA VAL A 168 0.09 0.80 8.55
C VAL A 168 1.27 0.00 9.12
N PRO A 169 2.08 -0.67 8.28
CA PRO A 169 3.13 -1.56 8.76
C PRO A 169 4.32 -0.78 9.31
N ASP A 170 5.07 -1.45 10.18
CA ASP A 170 6.37 -0.95 10.61
C ASP A 170 7.29 -0.74 9.41
N GLY A 171 8.10 0.32 9.48
CA GLY A 171 8.98 0.74 8.40
C GLY A 171 8.35 1.75 7.43
N THR A 172 7.02 1.93 7.41
CA THR A 172 6.40 2.99 6.61
C THR A 172 6.88 4.37 7.07
N LYS A 173 7.42 5.14 6.14
CA LYS A 173 7.99 6.47 6.30
C LYS A 173 7.06 7.59 5.86
N ILE A 174 6.20 7.32 4.87
CA ILE A 174 5.41 8.36 4.22
C ILE A 174 3.94 7.93 4.11
N ILE A 175 3.04 8.82 4.53
CA ILE A 175 1.63 8.78 4.10
C ILE A 175 1.46 9.80 2.97
N GLY A 176 1.23 9.30 1.76
CA GLY A 176 1.25 10.09 0.54
C GLY A 176 0.05 11.03 0.36
N ILE A 177 0.15 11.89 -0.66
CA ILE A 177 -0.87 12.89 -1.01
C ILE A 177 -2.26 12.27 -1.08
N SER A 178 -3.20 12.77 -0.27
CA SER A 178 -4.60 12.33 -0.23
C SER A 178 -4.78 10.81 -0.03
N ALA A 179 -3.80 10.10 0.53
CA ALA A 179 -3.85 8.64 0.68
C ALA A 179 -5.13 8.15 1.37
N PHE A 180 -5.64 8.91 2.34
CA PHE A 180 -6.90 8.67 3.06
C PHE A 180 -7.81 9.91 3.06
N GLY A 181 -7.67 10.78 2.06
CA GLY A 181 -8.53 11.96 1.92
C GLY A 181 -9.98 11.55 1.64
N GLU A 182 -10.93 12.27 2.21
CA GLU A 182 -12.38 12.05 2.08
C GLU A 182 -12.85 10.67 2.61
N CYS A 183 -12.07 10.02 3.48
CA CYS A 183 -12.48 8.81 4.19
C CYS A 183 -13.39 9.16 5.39
N SER A 184 -14.65 9.51 5.10
CA SER A 184 -15.60 10.03 6.09
C SER A 184 -16.04 9.04 7.18
N SER A 185 -15.66 7.76 7.09
CA SER A 185 -15.88 6.76 8.15
C SER A 185 -14.62 6.40 8.92
N LEU A 186 -13.45 6.94 8.55
CA LEU A 186 -12.16 6.52 9.12
C LEU A 186 -12.03 7.08 10.53
N LYS A 187 -12.26 6.22 11.52
CA LYS A 187 -12.27 6.59 12.94
C LYS A 187 -10.92 6.44 13.60
N THR A 188 -10.15 5.44 13.15
CA THR A 188 -8.90 5.04 13.79
C THR A 188 -7.82 4.75 12.77
N ILE A 189 -6.61 5.20 13.07
CA ILE A 189 -5.40 4.80 12.37
C ILE A 189 -4.26 4.72 13.39
N SER A 190 -3.43 3.69 13.27
CA SER A 190 -2.20 3.58 14.04
C SER A 190 -1.02 3.88 13.11
N PHE A 191 -0.20 4.86 13.50
CA PHE A 191 1.05 5.13 12.81
C PHE A 191 2.20 4.29 13.38
N PRO A 192 3.15 3.85 12.53
CA PRO A 192 4.37 3.21 12.99
C PRO A 192 5.31 4.23 13.62
N ASP A 193 6.13 3.78 14.57
CA ASP A 193 7.07 4.63 15.32
C ASP A 193 8.14 5.30 14.42
N GLY A 194 8.31 4.79 13.19
CA GLY A 194 9.27 5.29 12.21
C GLY A 194 8.70 6.24 11.16
N LEU A 195 7.43 6.66 11.27
CA LEU A 195 6.78 7.55 10.30
C LEU A 195 7.45 8.93 10.25
N GLU A 196 7.80 9.41 9.07
CA GLU A 196 8.55 10.67 8.90
C GLU A 196 7.70 11.79 8.31
N GLN A 197 6.77 11.48 7.39
CA GLN A 197 6.04 12.49 6.63
C GLN A 197 4.56 12.15 6.46
N ILE A 198 3.71 13.17 6.64
CA ILE A 198 2.29 13.14 6.30
C ILE A 198 2.04 14.22 5.25
N GLU A 199 1.69 13.81 4.03
CA GLU A 199 1.62 14.70 2.87
C GLU A 199 0.27 15.43 2.70
N TRP A 200 0.17 16.23 1.64
CA TRP A 200 -0.96 17.10 1.36
C TRP A 200 -2.29 16.35 1.35
N PHE A 201 -3.27 16.88 2.11
CA PHE A 201 -4.61 16.32 2.19
C PHE A 201 -4.70 14.85 2.63
N ALA A 202 -3.63 14.28 3.20
CA ALA A 202 -3.53 12.84 3.50
C ALA A 202 -4.73 12.28 4.27
N PHE A 203 -5.30 13.05 5.20
CA PHE A 203 -6.46 12.72 6.03
C PHE A 203 -7.57 13.78 5.95
N SER A 204 -7.54 14.65 4.93
CA SER A 204 -8.55 15.70 4.78
C SER A 204 -9.96 15.11 4.79
N LYS A 205 -10.90 15.69 5.53
CA LYS A 205 -12.29 15.21 5.67
C LYS A 205 -12.43 13.77 6.20
N SER A 206 -11.46 13.29 6.97
CA SER A 206 -11.60 12.03 7.70
C SER A 206 -12.37 12.21 9.00
N ALA A 207 -12.96 11.12 9.52
CA ALA A 207 -13.70 11.11 10.78
C ALA A 207 -12.85 10.69 11.98
N LEU A 208 -11.54 10.96 11.93
CA LEU A 208 -10.60 10.64 13.00
C LEU A 208 -11.02 11.37 14.28
N ARG A 209 -11.11 10.62 15.39
CA ARG A 209 -11.46 11.19 16.71
C ARG A 209 -10.28 11.47 17.59
N SER A 210 -9.30 10.56 17.53
CA SER A 210 -8.05 10.66 18.27
C SER A 210 -6.91 10.30 17.34
N LEU A 211 -5.80 11.04 17.46
CA LEU A 211 -4.62 10.82 16.64
C LEU A 211 -3.37 10.81 17.52
N PHE A 212 -2.52 9.81 17.33
CA PHE A 212 -1.18 9.80 17.89
C PHE A 212 -0.17 10.09 16.78
N ILE A 213 0.58 11.17 16.90
CA ILE A 213 1.69 11.53 16.01
C ILE A 213 3.00 11.02 16.64
N PRO A 214 3.72 10.08 15.99
CA PRO A 214 5.03 9.62 16.47
C PRO A 214 6.07 10.74 16.51
N LYS A 215 7.03 10.65 17.43
CA LYS A 215 8.15 11.61 17.55
C LYS A 215 8.98 11.73 16.27
N SER A 216 9.02 10.67 15.46
CA SER A 216 9.79 10.61 14.22
C SER A 216 9.25 11.51 13.11
N VAL A 217 8.03 12.03 13.23
CA VAL A 217 7.39 12.86 12.20
C VAL A 217 8.14 14.19 12.11
N GLN A 218 8.65 14.48 10.91
CA GLN A 218 9.43 15.67 10.60
C GLN A 218 8.63 16.69 9.79
N LYS A 219 7.61 16.24 9.06
CA LYS A 219 6.81 17.10 8.18
C LYS A 219 5.33 16.73 8.18
N ILE A 220 4.48 17.74 8.31
CA ILE A 220 3.03 17.65 8.10
C ILE A 220 2.63 18.74 7.10
N SER A 221 2.25 18.33 5.90
CA SER A 221 2.00 19.23 4.77
C SER A 221 0.63 19.91 4.82
N LEU A 222 0.44 20.88 3.91
CA LEU A 222 -0.77 21.70 3.81
C LEU A 222 -2.04 20.84 3.77
N SER A 223 -3.01 21.23 4.60
CA SER A 223 -4.34 20.60 4.71
C SER A 223 -4.32 19.09 5.00
N ALA A 224 -3.23 18.53 5.50
CA ALA A 224 -3.12 17.10 5.83
C ALA A 224 -4.30 16.60 6.67
N PHE A 225 -4.79 17.41 7.61
CA PHE A 225 -5.93 17.12 8.49
C PHE A 225 -7.06 18.16 8.34
N SER A 226 -7.15 18.84 7.19
CA SER A 226 -8.21 19.82 6.96
C SER A 226 -9.59 19.17 7.09
N GLU A 227 -10.55 19.87 7.71
CA GLU A 227 -11.94 19.39 7.88
C GLU A 227 -12.05 18.04 8.61
N CYS A 228 -11.07 17.68 9.45
CA CYS A 228 -11.20 16.58 10.41
C CYS A 228 -12.06 17.04 11.61
N ILE A 229 -13.35 17.30 11.35
CA ILE A 229 -14.25 17.99 12.28
C ILE A 229 -14.54 17.22 13.59
N PHE A 230 -14.24 15.93 13.60
CA PHE A 230 -14.41 15.06 14.77
C PHE A 230 -13.12 14.85 15.57
N LEU A 231 -12.00 15.45 15.16
CA LEU A 231 -10.71 15.26 15.82
C LEU A 231 -10.68 16.08 17.12
N GLU A 232 -10.85 15.38 18.24
CA GLU A 232 -10.94 15.98 19.58
C GLU A 232 -9.61 15.86 20.35
N LYS A 233 -8.81 14.83 20.04
CA LYS A 233 -7.60 14.50 20.79
C LYS A 233 -6.40 14.29 19.89
N LEU A 234 -5.32 15.03 20.14
CA LEU A 234 -4.03 14.81 19.52
C LEU A 234 -2.96 14.52 20.58
N GLU A 235 -2.32 13.37 20.48
CA GLU A 235 -1.16 13.01 21.29
C GLU A 235 0.10 13.05 20.42
N TYR A 236 1.19 13.59 20.94
CA TYR A 236 2.48 13.62 20.28
C TYR A 236 3.52 12.86 21.10
N GLY A 237 4.21 11.92 20.46
CA GLY A 237 5.22 11.05 21.07
C GLY A 237 6.49 11.75 21.57
N GLY A 238 6.69 13.02 21.19
CA GLY A 238 7.85 13.83 21.57
C GLY A 238 7.56 14.86 22.66
N THR A 239 8.56 15.69 22.93
CA THR A 239 8.41 16.86 23.81
C THR A 239 7.80 18.03 23.05
N LYS A 240 7.35 19.08 23.76
CA LYS A 240 6.93 20.34 23.13
C LYS A 240 8.03 20.95 22.24
N SER A 241 9.29 20.87 22.65
CA SER A 241 10.43 21.34 21.83
C SER A 241 10.62 20.51 20.56
N ASP A 242 10.34 19.21 20.60
CA ASP A 242 10.37 18.37 19.39
C ASP A 242 9.24 18.74 18.44
N TRP A 243 8.05 19.08 18.97
CA TRP A 243 6.89 19.49 18.18
C TRP A 243 7.13 20.80 17.43
N GLU A 244 7.74 21.78 18.08
CA GLU A 244 8.06 23.08 17.48
C GLU A 244 9.09 22.99 16.33
N LYS A 245 9.79 21.86 16.20
CA LYS A 245 10.74 21.59 15.11
C LYS A 245 10.10 20.92 13.89
N ILE A 246 8.87 20.42 14.02
CA ILE A 246 8.16 19.80 12.90
C ILE A 246 7.88 20.88 11.86
N ASN A 247 8.17 20.57 10.59
CA ASN A 247 7.81 21.43 9.49
C ASN A 247 6.30 21.32 9.22
N PHE A 248 5.53 22.26 9.79
CA PHE A 248 4.11 22.45 9.52
C PHE A 248 3.93 23.45 8.38
N ASP A 249 3.30 23.01 7.29
CA ASP A 249 2.76 23.95 6.31
C ASP A 249 1.60 24.75 6.94
N ARG A 250 1.37 25.97 6.44
CA ARG A 250 0.22 26.78 6.86
C ARG A 250 -1.06 25.97 6.66
N ASN A 251 -2.01 26.06 7.60
CA ASN A 251 -3.32 25.42 7.49
C ASN A 251 -3.30 23.89 7.40
N TRP A 252 -2.27 23.22 7.94
CA TRP A 252 -2.20 21.75 8.00
C TRP A 252 -3.45 21.10 8.62
N SER A 253 -4.14 21.79 9.54
CA SER A 253 -5.34 21.35 10.26
C SER A 253 -6.48 22.37 10.25
N ASN A 254 -6.72 23.07 9.14
CA ASN A 254 -7.81 24.05 9.08
C ASN A 254 -9.19 23.39 9.31
N ASN A 255 -10.12 24.12 9.95
CA ASN A 255 -11.46 23.63 10.32
C ASN A 255 -11.43 22.36 11.18
N VAL A 256 -10.39 22.20 12.00
CA VAL A 256 -10.37 21.24 13.11
C VAL A 256 -10.76 22.01 14.39
N PRO A 257 -11.59 21.43 15.29
CA PRO A 257 -11.93 22.05 16.58
C PRO A 257 -10.69 22.41 17.41
N GLU A 258 -10.85 23.15 18.52
CA GLU A 258 -9.72 23.49 19.40
C GLU A 258 -8.97 22.23 19.86
N LEU A 259 -7.81 21.97 19.22
CA LEU A 259 -7.01 20.79 19.46
C LEU A 259 -6.17 20.97 20.72
N SER A 260 -6.46 20.16 21.74
CA SER A 260 -5.53 19.98 22.86
C SER A 260 -4.44 18.99 22.45
N VAL A 261 -3.21 19.48 22.32
CA VAL A 261 -2.02 18.64 22.06
C VAL A 261 -1.43 18.16 23.37
N HIS A 262 -1.44 16.84 23.58
CA HIS A 262 -0.83 16.20 24.74
C HIS A 262 0.54 15.61 24.38
N PHE A 263 1.56 15.95 25.18
CA PHE A 263 2.94 15.49 24.97
C PHE A 263 3.25 14.28 25.86
N GLY A 264 3.85 13.25 25.31
CA GLY A 264 4.30 12.10 26.09
C GLY A 264 4.43 10.83 25.26
N LYS A 265 5.04 9.80 25.88
CA LYS A 265 5.12 8.49 25.23
C LYS A 265 3.71 7.92 25.03
N ARG A 266 3.52 7.19 23.92
CA ARG A 266 2.31 6.43 23.65
C ARG A 266 1.95 5.62 24.89
N ARG A 267 0.82 5.94 25.53
CA ARG A 267 0.27 5.06 26.56
C ARG A 267 -0.16 3.81 25.80
N LYS A 268 0.45 2.66 26.10
CA LYS A 268 -0.09 1.40 25.61
C LYS A 268 -1.53 1.35 26.13
N SER A 269 -2.50 1.26 25.22
CA SER A 269 -3.85 0.90 25.59
C SER A 269 -3.77 -0.43 26.33
N GLU A 270 -4.20 -0.44 27.59
CA GLU A 270 -4.44 -1.65 28.37
C GLU A 270 -5.46 -2.56 27.68
#